data_AF-A0A7D5MES9-F1
#
_entry.id   AF-A0A7D5MES9-F1
#
_cell.length_a   1.000
_cell.length_b   1.000
_cell.length_c   1.000
_cell.angle_alpha   90.00
_cell.angle_beta   90.00
_cell.angle_gamma   90.00
#
_symmetry.space_group_name_H-M   'P 1'
#
loop_
_entity.id
_entity.type
_entity.pdbx_description
1 polymer ?
#
loop_
_entity_poly.entity_id
_entity_poly.type
_entity_poly.pdbx_seq_one_letter_code
_entity_poly.pdbx_strand_id
1 'polypeptide(L)'
;MQTKESLIDILKLVLKQRRYIIRNVAIISVLAAIASLFLPNYYTATTAFYPASPDVMKPEHIFGTSTKDMEYYGTGMDLDRMLSVANSVELLDLMVDSFELYKRYDIDSTGKKARYKVHNTLKSHYRIEKNKLDALVLTIEDKDPGMAASMANAARYFINELVSNLLKPIL
;
A
#
# COMPACT_ATOMS: atom_id res chain seq x y z
N MET A 1 6.76 -58.19 8.10
CA MET A 1 7.83 -57.65 8.97
C MET A 1 7.70 -56.14 8.96
N GLN A 2 7.15 -55.56 10.03
CA GLN A 2 6.91 -54.13 10.13
C GLN A 2 8.23 -53.41 10.44
N THR A 3 8.61 -52.52 9.53
CA THR A 3 9.81 -51.69 9.55
C THR A 3 9.82 -50.77 10.77
N LYS A 4 10.42 -51.22 11.87
CA LYS A 4 10.96 -50.35 12.92
C LYS A 4 12.32 -49.77 12.47
N GLU A 5 12.39 -49.30 11.24
CA GLU A 5 13.47 -48.41 10.79
C GLU A 5 13.21 -47.08 11.49
N SER A 6 13.82 -46.96 12.66
CA SER A 6 13.36 -46.10 13.74
C SER A 6 13.79 -44.66 13.51
N LEU A 7 12.92 -43.70 13.85
CA LEU A 7 13.27 -42.27 13.95
C LEU A 7 14.57 -42.04 14.74
N ILE A 8 14.87 -42.95 15.68
CA ILE A 8 16.08 -42.95 16.50
C ILE A 8 17.35 -43.19 15.67
N ASP A 9 17.29 -44.01 14.61
CA ASP A 9 18.44 -44.29 13.76
C ASP A 9 18.72 -43.15 12.78
N ILE A 10 17.68 -42.46 12.30
CA ILE A 10 17.81 -41.19 11.56
C ILE A 10 18.45 -40.12 12.46
N LEU A 11 18.01 -40.02 13.72
CA LEU A 11 18.56 -39.06 14.68
C LEU A 11 20.04 -39.33 14.96
N LYS A 12 20.42 -40.60 15.14
CA LYS A 12 21.83 -41.01 15.29
C LYS A 12 22.66 -40.71 14.04
N LEU A 13 22.10 -40.92 12.84
CA LEU A 13 22.76 -40.59 11.57
C LEU A 13 23.04 -39.08 11.44
N VAL A 14 22.05 -38.24 11.77
CA VAL A 14 22.17 -36.77 11.79
C VAL A 14 23.22 -36.31 12.81
N LEU A 15 23.19 -36.86 14.03
CA LEU A 15 24.16 -36.55 15.08
C LEU A 15 25.58 -37.00 14.72
N LYS A 16 25.73 -38.16 14.06
CA LYS A 16 27.02 -38.67 13.57
C LYS A 16 27.63 -37.74 12.53
N GLN A 17 26.81 -37.20 11.63
CA GLN A 17 27.25 -36.32 10.54
C GLN A 17 27.11 -34.81 10.87
N ARG A 18 26.83 -34.45 12.14
CA ARG A 18 26.53 -33.08 12.59
C ARG A 18 27.55 -32.04 12.14
N ARG A 19 28.83 -32.41 12.02
CA ARG A 19 29.90 -31.49 11.59
C ARG A 19 29.68 -30.99 10.15
N TYR A 20 29.24 -31.86 9.24
CA TYR A 20 28.94 -31.48 7.87
C TYR A 20 27.67 -30.64 7.78
N ILE A 21 26.64 -30.99 8.56
CA ILE A 21 25.38 -30.24 8.62
C ILE A 21 25.63 -28.83 9.16
N ILE A 22 26.30 -28.71 10.30
CA ILE A 22 26.64 -27.40 10.91
C ILE A 22 27.50 -26.57 9.95
N ARG A 23 28.50 -27.16 9.28
CA ARG A 23 29.32 -26.45 8.30
C ARG A 23 28.48 -25.89 7.15
N ASN A 24 27.61 -26.72 6.55
CA ASN A 24 26.79 -26.28 5.43
C ASN A 24 25.78 -25.21 5.84
N VAL A 25 25.12 -25.39 7.00
CA VAL A 25 24.20 -24.39 7.55
C VAL A 25 24.93 -23.08 7.85
N ALA A 26 26.13 -23.14 8.43
CA ALA A 26 26.94 -21.96 8.70
C ALA A 26 27.30 -21.21 7.41
N ILE A 27 27.73 -21.93 6.36
CA ILE A 27 28.05 -21.32 5.05
C ILE A 27 26.81 -20.63 4.46
N ILE A 28 25.67 -21.31 4.43
CA ILE A 28 24.42 -20.75 3.91
C ILE A 28 23.97 -19.54 4.74
N SER A 29 24.10 -19.60 6.07
CA SER A 29 23.75 -18.50 6.97
C SER A 29 24.62 -17.27 6.74
N VAL A 30 25.93 -17.46 6.55
CA VAL A 30 26.86 -16.37 6.24
C VAL A 30 26.54 -15.76 4.88
N LEU A 31 26.28 -16.58 3.86
CA LEU A 31 25.87 -16.10 2.54
C LEU A 31 24.55 -15.31 2.59
N ALA A 32 23.56 -15.80 3.34
CA ALA A 32 22.30 -15.12 3.54
C ALA A 32 22.46 -13.77 4.28
N ALA A 33 23.32 -13.73 5.30
CA ALA A 33 23.62 -12.50 6.03
C ALA A 33 24.29 -11.45 5.12
N ILE A 34 25.26 -11.87 4.31
CA ILE A 34 25.92 -10.99 3.34
C ILE A 34 24.90 -10.48 2.31
N ALA A 35 24.07 -11.36 1.75
CA ALA A 35 23.03 -10.97 0.79
C ALA A 35 22.02 -9.98 1.39
N SER A 36 21.62 -10.18 2.66
CA SER A 36 20.70 -9.30 3.38
C SER A 36 21.23 -7.86 3.51
N LEU A 37 22.55 -7.69 3.69
CA LEU A 37 23.18 -6.36 3.78
C LEU A 37 23.10 -5.54 2.47
N PHE A 38 22.87 -6.20 1.33
CA PHE A 38 22.68 -5.52 0.03
C PHE A 38 21.21 -5.22 -0.29
N LEU A 39 20.25 -5.71 0.50
CA LEU A 39 18.84 -5.39 0.26
C LEU A 39 18.54 -3.94 0.67
N PRO A 40 17.82 -3.18 -0.16
CA PRO A 40 17.41 -1.83 0.21
C PRO A 40 16.39 -1.86 1.35
N ASN A 41 16.53 -0.93 2.29
CA ASN A 41 15.52 -0.69 3.32
C ASN A 41 14.33 0.06 2.69
N TYR A 42 13.12 -0.42 2.99
CA TYR A 42 11.87 0.25 2.64
C TYR A 42 11.20 0.77 3.90
N TYR A 43 10.65 1.98 3.80
CA TYR A 43 9.93 2.66 4.87
C TYR A 43 8.47 2.80 4.47
N THR A 44 7.57 2.40 5.35
CA THR A 44 6.13 2.48 5.14
C THR A 44 5.55 3.70 5.84
N ALA A 45 4.87 4.57 5.08
CA ALA A 45 4.04 5.64 5.61
C ALA A 45 2.57 5.22 5.57
N THR A 46 1.83 5.53 6.63
CA THR A 46 0.42 5.13 6.78
C THR A 46 -0.43 6.36 7.11
N THR A 47 -1.55 6.52 6.42
CA THR A 47 -2.59 7.50 6.76
C THR A 47 -3.95 6.81 6.83
N ALA A 48 -4.77 7.20 7.81
CA ALA A 48 -6.14 6.71 7.96
C ALA A 48 -7.12 7.88 7.86
N PHE A 49 -8.21 7.72 7.12
CA PHE A 49 -9.21 8.77 6.92
C PHE A 49 -10.60 8.20 6.66
N TYR A 50 -11.61 9.05 6.87
CA TYR A 50 -13.02 8.73 6.72
C TYR A 50 -13.63 9.58 5.61
N PRO A 51 -14.64 9.08 4.87
CA PRO A 51 -15.41 9.92 3.98
C PRO A 51 -16.17 10.98 4.80
N ALA A 52 -16.17 12.22 4.33
CA ALA A 52 -17.08 13.23 4.85
C ALA A 52 -18.50 12.96 4.35
N SER A 53 -19.51 13.30 5.14
CA SER A 53 -20.90 13.20 4.67
C SER A 53 -21.15 14.22 3.55
N PRO A 54 -21.87 13.86 2.47
CA PRO A 54 -22.32 14.83 1.48
C PRO A 54 -23.17 15.96 2.07
N ASP A 55 -23.83 15.72 3.22
CA ASP A 55 -24.67 16.73 3.89
C ASP A 55 -23.87 17.96 4.33
N VAL A 56 -22.56 17.81 4.62
CA VAL A 56 -21.70 18.94 5.02
C VAL A 56 -21.50 19.97 3.89
N MET A 57 -21.77 19.58 2.64
CA MET A 57 -21.63 20.45 1.46
C MET A 57 -22.95 21.10 1.04
N LYS A 58 -24.08 20.77 1.69
CA LYS A 58 -25.39 21.28 1.28
C LYS A 58 -25.62 22.71 1.80
N PRO A 59 -26.03 23.66 0.92
CA PRO A 59 -26.36 25.02 1.31
C PRO A 59 -27.41 25.12 2.42
N GLU A 60 -28.37 24.21 2.45
CA GLU A 60 -29.51 24.24 3.39
C GLU A 60 -29.07 24.19 4.87
N HIS A 61 -27.99 23.46 5.17
CA HIS A 61 -27.40 23.40 6.50
C HIS A 61 -26.57 24.64 6.84
N ILE A 62 -25.99 25.31 5.82
CA ILE A 62 -25.23 26.56 5.99
C ILE A 62 -26.18 27.75 6.21
N PHE A 63 -27.31 27.78 5.49
CA PHE A 63 -28.29 28.86 5.53
C PHE A 63 -29.41 28.65 6.56
N GLY A 64 -29.36 27.57 7.35
CA GLY A 64 -30.31 27.30 8.44
C GLY A 64 -31.72 26.93 7.97
N THR A 65 -31.87 26.49 6.72
CA THR A 65 -33.17 26.08 6.14
C THR A 65 -33.42 24.58 6.25
N SER A 66 -32.43 23.80 6.72
CA SER A 66 -32.55 22.35 6.90
C SER A 66 -33.46 21.98 8.09
N THR A 67 -34.34 21.01 7.86
CA THR A 67 -35.19 20.38 8.89
C THR A 67 -34.64 19.04 9.40
N LYS A 68 -33.51 18.57 8.86
CA LYS A 68 -32.82 17.34 9.24
C LYS A 68 -31.50 17.65 9.94
N ASP A 69 -31.10 16.82 10.90
CA ASP A 69 -29.78 16.88 11.54
C ASP A 69 -28.65 16.64 10.53
N MET A 70 -27.54 17.34 10.72
CA MET A 70 -26.34 17.24 9.86
C MET A 70 -25.52 16.01 10.25
N GLU A 71 -25.37 15.07 9.31
CA GLU A 71 -24.42 13.97 9.44
C GLU A 71 -23.03 14.48 9.04
N TYR A 72 -22.00 14.21 9.86
CA TYR A 72 -20.61 14.68 9.58
C TYR A 72 -19.79 13.64 8.81
N TYR A 73 -20.08 12.36 8.98
CA TYR A 73 -19.37 11.25 8.36
C TYR A 73 -20.20 10.61 7.26
N GLY A 74 -19.53 10.22 6.18
CA GLY A 74 -20.15 9.54 5.06
C GLY A 74 -20.61 8.12 5.43
N THR A 75 -21.49 7.59 4.60
CA THR A 75 -22.01 6.24 4.73
C THR A 75 -21.01 5.20 4.21
N GLY A 76 -21.29 3.91 4.42
CA GLY A 76 -20.50 2.83 3.82
C GLY A 76 -20.41 2.91 2.29
N MET A 77 -21.45 3.46 1.64
CA MET A 77 -21.46 3.67 0.18
C MET A 77 -20.47 4.77 -0.24
N ASP A 78 -20.31 5.82 0.57
CA ASP A 78 -19.35 6.90 0.32
C ASP A 78 -17.92 6.41 0.52
N LEU A 79 -17.71 5.51 1.47
CA LEU A 79 -16.45 4.81 1.65
C LEU A 79 -16.09 3.94 0.43
N ASP A 80 -17.03 3.15 -0.08
CA ASP A 80 -16.79 2.30 -1.25
C ASP A 80 -16.52 3.11 -2.53
N ARG A 81 -17.20 4.26 -2.69
CA ARG A 81 -16.90 5.23 -3.76
C ARG A 81 -15.50 5.80 -3.63
N MET A 82 -15.13 6.28 -2.45
CA MET A 82 -13.80 6.83 -2.20
C MET A 82 -12.71 5.77 -2.40
N LEU A 83 -12.93 4.52 -1.99
CA LEU A 83 -12.04 3.40 -2.25
C LEU A 83 -11.88 3.12 -3.76
N SER A 84 -12.98 3.24 -4.53
CA SER A 84 -12.95 3.07 -5.98
C SER A 84 -12.11 4.16 -6.66
N VAL A 85 -12.29 5.42 -6.25
CA VAL A 85 -11.46 6.56 -6.72
C VAL A 85 -10.00 6.36 -6.33
N ALA A 86 -9.74 5.87 -5.11
CA ALA A 86 -8.41 5.59 -4.61
C ALA A 86 -7.68 4.44 -5.31
N ASN A 87 -8.36 3.65 -6.14
CA ASN A 87 -7.78 2.60 -6.99
C ASN A 87 -7.82 2.95 -8.48
N SER A 88 -8.26 4.17 -8.82
CA SER A 88 -8.42 4.62 -10.21
C SER A 88 -7.09 4.85 -10.91
N VAL A 89 -7.10 4.77 -12.23
CA VAL A 89 -5.93 5.11 -13.06
C VAL A 89 -5.58 6.59 -12.96
N GLU A 90 -6.59 7.45 -12.82
CA GLU A 90 -6.41 8.90 -12.69
C GLU A 90 -5.59 9.27 -11.45
N LEU A 91 -5.85 8.63 -10.29
CA LEU A 91 -5.00 8.81 -9.11
C LEU A 91 -3.56 8.39 -9.38
N LEU A 92 -3.35 7.25 -10.07
CA LEU A 92 -2.01 6.77 -10.38
C LEU A 92 -1.27 7.73 -11.30
N ASP A 93 -1.92 8.26 -12.33
CA ASP A 93 -1.33 9.25 -13.22
C ASP A 93 -0.92 10.51 -12.43
N LEU A 94 -1.81 11.04 -11.56
CA LEU A 94 -1.51 12.20 -10.69
C LEU A 94 -0.29 11.94 -9.80
N MET A 95 -0.19 10.74 -9.21
CA MET A 95 0.93 10.34 -8.38
C MET A 95 2.22 10.18 -9.19
N VAL A 96 2.14 9.60 -10.38
CA VAL A 96 3.29 9.43 -11.29
C VAL A 96 3.87 10.78 -11.68
N ASP A 97 3.01 11.72 -12.05
CA ASP A 97 3.41 13.05 -12.48
C ASP A 97 3.96 13.88 -11.31
N SER A 98 3.28 13.88 -10.16
CA SER A 98 3.66 14.69 -9.00
C SER A 98 4.99 14.31 -8.36
N PHE A 99 5.39 13.04 -8.49
CA PHE A 99 6.61 12.51 -7.87
C PHE A 99 7.67 12.05 -8.87
N GLU A 100 7.50 12.39 -10.16
CA GLU A 100 8.40 12.00 -11.26
C GLU A 100 8.74 10.50 -11.23
N LEU A 101 7.72 9.64 -11.04
CA LEU A 101 7.95 8.23 -10.70
C LEU A 101 8.68 7.42 -11.77
N TYR A 102 8.62 7.85 -13.03
CA TYR A 102 9.45 7.27 -14.10
C TYR A 102 10.94 7.34 -13.74
N LYS A 103 11.42 8.52 -13.35
CA LYS A 103 12.82 8.72 -12.96
C LYS A 103 13.14 7.99 -11.67
N ARG A 104 12.23 8.04 -10.69
CA ARG A 104 12.44 7.42 -9.37
C ARG A 104 12.54 5.90 -9.44
N TYR A 105 11.77 5.28 -10.32
CA TYR A 105 11.76 3.83 -10.51
C TYR A 105 12.69 3.36 -11.64
N ASP A 106 13.49 4.25 -12.21
CA ASP A 106 14.40 3.95 -13.33
C ASP A 106 13.66 3.30 -14.52
N ILE A 107 12.52 3.88 -14.88
CA ILE A 107 11.66 3.45 -15.99
C ILE A 107 11.75 4.46 -17.13
N ASP A 108 12.23 4.02 -18.28
CA ASP A 108 12.20 4.79 -19.52
C ASP A 108 10.75 5.13 -19.93
N SER A 109 10.43 6.43 -19.91
CA SER A 109 9.11 6.98 -20.21
C SER A 109 8.74 6.91 -21.70
N THR A 110 9.71 6.74 -22.59
CA THR A 110 9.48 6.69 -24.05
C THR A 110 9.00 5.33 -24.54
N GLY A 111 9.17 4.29 -23.71
CA GLY A 111 8.81 2.92 -24.08
C GLY A 111 7.29 2.71 -24.21
N LYS A 112 6.88 1.90 -25.19
CA LYS A 112 5.46 1.53 -25.42
C LYS A 112 4.72 0.97 -24.19
N LYS A 113 5.45 0.38 -23.23
CA LYS A 113 4.91 -0.18 -21.99
C LYS A 113 5.24 0.64 -20.74
N ALA A 114 5.80 1.84 -20.88
CA ALA A 114 6.29 2.65 -19.77
C ALA A 114 5.19 2.94 -18.74
N ARG A 115 4.03 3.44 -19.20
CA ARG A 115 2.88 3.74 -18.33
C ARG A 115 2.38 2.53 -17.55
N TYR A 116 2.30 1.37 -18.20
CA TYR A 116 1.93 0.13 -17.52
C TYR A 116 2.96 -0.25 -16.45
N LYS A 117 4.26 -0.18 -16.78
CA LYS A 117 5.34 -0.50 -15.83
C LYS A 117 5.31 0.42 -14.61
N VAL A 118 5.23 1.73 -14.82
CA VAL A 118 5.25 2.70 -13.69
C VAL A 118 4.01 2.54 -12.81
N HIS A 119 2.83 2.31 -13.39
CA HIS A 119 1.62 2.02 -12.60
C HIS A 119 1.75 0.73 -11.81
N ASN A 120 2.31 -0.32 -12.41
CA ASN A 120 2.49 -1.60 -11.74
C ASN A 120 3.50 -1.50 -10.59
N THR A 121 4.60 -0.77 -10.78
CA THR A 121 5.59 -0.49 -9.73
C THR A 121 5.02 0.38 -8.62
N LEU A 122 4.25 1.42 -8.95
CA LEU A 122 3.56 2.22 -7.92
C LEU A 122 2.58 1.34 -7.13
N LYS A 123 1.77 0.52 -7.80
CA LYS A 123 0.82 -0.41 -7.16
C LYS A 123 1.49 -1.45 -6.26
N SER A 124 2.74 -1.87 -6.52
CA SER A 124 3.44 -2.78 -5.61
C SER A 124 3.87 -2.12 -4.30
N HIS A 125 3.90 -0.78 -4.26
CA HIS A 125 4.27 0.00 -3.09
C HIS A 125 3.11 0.80 -2.50
N TYR A 126 1.93 0.77 -3.14
CA TYR A 126 0.73 1.48 -2.73
C TYR A 126 -0.35 0.47 -2.36
N ARG A 127 -0.89 0.56 -1.16
CA ARG A 127 -2.02 -0.26 -0.72
C ARG A 127 -3.03 0.59 0.03
N ILE A 128 -4.29 0.46 -0.33
CA ILE A 128 -5.41 1.07 0.37
C ILE A 128 -6.48 0.02 0.68
N GLU A 129 -6.94 -0.02 1.93
CA GLU A 129 -7.93 -0.98 2.39
C GLU A 129 -8.88 -0.39 3.44
N LYS A 130 -10.09 -0.94 3.50
CA LYS A 130 -11.06 -0.63 4.55
C LYS A 130 -10.70 -1.43 5.81
N ASN A 131 -10.55 -0.77 6.96
CA ASN A 131 -10.35 -1.46 8.22
C ASN A 131 -11.68 -1.81 8.92
N LYS A 132 -11.62 -2.49 10.06
CA LYS A 132 -12.81 -2.91 10.84
C LYS A 132 -13.60 -1.75 11.47
N LEU A 133 -13.05 -0.54 11.45
CA LEU A 133 -13.62 0.68 12.03
C LEU A 133 -14.16 1.60 10.94
N ASP A 134 -14.44 1.08 9.74
CA ASP A 134 -14.91 1.84 8.58
C ASP A 134 -13.99 3.03 8.20
N ALA A 135 -12.68 2.91 8.45
CA ALA A 135 -11.68 3.86 7.96
C ALA A 135 -11.00 3.31 6.71
N LEU A 136 -10.63 4.19 5.79
CA LEU A 136 -9.69 3.88 4.72
C LEU A 136 -8.27 4.05 5.26
N VAL A 137 -7.49 2.97 5.19
CA VAL A 137 -6.08 2.95 5.58
C VAL A 137 -5.25 2.85 4.31
N LEU A 138 -4.49 3.90 4.03
CA LEU A 138 -3.60 4.01 2.89
C LEU A 138 -2.16 3.90 3.37
N THR A 139 -1.41 3.00 2.75
CA THR A 139 0.01 2.73 3.02
C THR A 139 0.82 2.91 1.74
N ILE A 140 1.95 3.61 1.85
CA ILE A 140 2.93 3.76 0.77
C ILE A 140 4.33 3.41 1.26
N GLU A 141 5.06 2.63 0.48
CA GLU A 141 6.45 2.28 0.73
C GLU A 141 7.41 3.02 -0.20
N ASP A 142 8.48 3.58 0.35
CA ASP A 142 9.60 4.14 -0.43
C ASP A 142 10.92 3.87 0.31
N LYS A 143 12.04 3.96 -0.42
CA LYS A 143 13.38 3.85 0.18
C LYS A 143 13.74 5.09 1.00
N ASP A 144 13.11 6.22 0.70
CA ASP A 144 13.22 7.45 1.48
C ASP A 144 11.97 7.64 2.36
N PRO A 145 12.11 7.75 3.70
CA PRO A 145 10.97 7.88 4.61
C PRO A 145 10.21 9.19 4.41
N GLY A 146 10.89 10.28 4.02
CA GLY A 146 10.25 11.56 3.72
C GLY A 146 9.39 11.49 2.47
N MET A 147 9.85 10.75 1.46
CA MET A 147 9.10 10.49 0.24
C MET A 147 7.88 9.62 0.49
N ALA A 148 8.01 8.53 1.25
CA ALA A 148 6.88 7.69 1.63
C ALA A 148 5.78 8.52 2.30
N ALA A 149 6.14 9.38 3.26
CA ALA A 149 5.20 10.27 3.95
C ALA A 149 4.57 11.30 2.99
N SER A 150 5.37 11.91 2.12
CA SER A 150 4.90 12.89 1.15
C SER A 150 3.91 12.28 0.16
N MET A 151 4.22 11.09 -0.37
CA MET A 151 3.34 10.35 -1.27
C MET A 151 2.04 9.95 -0.58
N ALA A 152 2.08 9.47 0.67
CA ALA A 152 0.88 9.06 1.39
C ALA A 152 -0.06 10.26 1.64
N ASN A 153 0.51 11.40 2.01
CA ASN A 153 -0.23 12.64 2.20
C ASN A 153 -0.82 13.18 0.89
N ALA A 154 -0.04 13.17 -0.20
CA ALA A 154 -0.49 13.61 -1.52
C ALA A 154 -1.60 12.70 -2.06
N ALA A 155 -1.46 11.38 -1.93
CA ALA A 155 -2.49 10.44 -2.35
C ALA A 155 -3.82 10.70 -1.62
N ARG A 156 -3.79 10.90 -0.29
CA ARG A 156 -4.98 11.30 0.48
C ARG A 156 -5.60 12.60 -0.04
N TYR A 157 -4.78 13.60 -0.34
CA TYR A 157 -5.25 14.88 -0.88
C TYR A 157 -5.88 14.72 -2.27
N PHE A 158 -5.23 14.01 -3.18
CA PHE A 158 -5.77 13.75 -4.52
C PHE A 158 -7.05 12.94 -4.48
N ILE A 159 -7.15 11.93 -3.60
CA ILE A 159 -8.41 11.20 -3.39
C ILE A 159 -9.53 12.16 -2.97
N ASN A 160 -9.27 13.06 -2.03
CA ASN A 160 -10.25 14.05 -1.60
C ASN A 160 -10.67 14.98 -2.75
N GLU A 161 -9.73 15.50 -3.53
CA GLU A 161 -10.01 16.36 -4.68
C GLU A 161 -10.85 15.64 -5.75
N LEU A 162 -10.44 14.43 -6.14
CA LEU A 162 -11.15 13.62 -7.12
C LEU A 162 -12.58 13.31 -6.67
N VAL A 163 -12.77 12.86 -5.43
CA VAL A 163 -14.11 12.61 -4.88
C VAL A 163 -14.94 13.89 -4.84
N SER A 164 -14.35 15.01 -4.40
CA SER A 164 -15.04 16.30 -4.32
C SER A 164 -15.50 16.79 -5.70
N ASN A 165 -14.69 16.58 -6.73
CA ASN A 165 -15.02 16.97 -8.11
C ASN A 165 -16.16 16.14 -8.70
N LEU A 166 -16.34 14.88 -8.27
CA LEU A 166 -17.49 14.06 -8.66
C LEU A 166 -18.80 14.52 -8.00
N LEU A 167 -18.72 15.18 -6.84
CA LEU A 167 -19.88 15.65 -6.08
C LEU A 167 -20.30 17.09 -6.43
N LYS A 168 -19.40 17.87 -7.04
CA LYS A 168 -19.71 19.25 -7.47
C LYS A 168 -20.74 19.20 -8.62
N PRO A 169 -21.85 19.95 -8.54
CA PRO A 169 -22.76 20.06 -9.67
C PRO A 169 -22.04 20.73 -10.86
N ILE A 170 -22.23 20.17 -12.06
CA ILE A 170 -21.80 20.80 -13.31
C ILE A 170 -22.73 22.01 -13.50
N LEU A 171 -22.18 23.21 -13.28
CA LEU A 171 -22.85 24.48 -13.59
C LEU A 171 -22.72 24.80 -15.08
#